data_AF-A0A800KKM4-F1
#
_entry.id   AF-A0A800KKM4-F1
#
_cell.length_a   1.000
_cell.length_b   1.000
_cell.length_c   1.000
_cell.angle_alpha   90.00
_cell.angle_beta   90.00
_cell.angle_gamma   90.00
#
_symmetry.space_group_name_H-M   'P 1'
#
loop_
_entity.id
_entity.type
_entity.pdbx_description
1 polymer ?
#
loop_
_entity_poly.entity_id
_entity_poly.type
_entity_poly.pdbx_seq_one_letter_code
_entity_poly.pdbx_strand_id
1 'polypeptide(L)'
;MAPAVRPHFLARHPWLIGPLLMAATAVGLGLVLKSPDGLAVWVLGGAGGLALVWILCTTLWPSRADRTCPECGAEGLRRMDPATTRGLMCTACGHTDAEASGWFLAEEEGALDEVIAKRHRSNS
;
A
#
# COMPACT_ATOMS: atom_id res chain seq x y z
N MET A 1 18.15 -8.68 -16.85
CA MET A 1 18.70 -7.30 -16.82
C MET A 1 17.61 -6.39 -16.29
N ALA A 2 17.75 -5.87 -15.07
CA ALA A 2 16.75 -4.97 -14.48
C ALA A 2 16.90 -3.56 -15.08
N PRO A 3 15.81 -2.85 -15.42
CA PRO A 3 15.88 -1.50 -15.96
C PRO A 3 16.41 -0.53 -14.88
N ALA A 4 17.34 0.34 -15.28
CA ALA A 4 17.82 1.42 -14.42
C ALA A 4 16.68 2.41 -14.16
N VAL A 5 16.12 2.38 -12.95
CA VAL A 5 15.08 3.31 -12.51
C VAL A 5 15.70 4.71 -12.43
N ARG A 6 15.35 5.59 -13.39
CA ARG A 6 15.78 6.99 -13.34
C ARG A 6 15.09 7.66 -12.14
N PRO A 7 15.83 8.27 -11.20
CA PRO A 7 15.20 8.96 -10.09
C PRO A 7 14.35 10.11 -10.62
N HIS A 8 13.07 10.14 -10.20
CA HIS A 8 12.16 11.21 -10.54
C HIS A 8 12.75 12.57 -10.15
N PHE A 9 12.53 13.62 -10.95
CA PHE A 9 13.10 14.96 -10.72
C PHE A 9 12.81 15.49 -9.31
N LEU A 10 11.61 15.21 -8.77
CA LEU A 10 11.21 15.55 -7.40
C LEU A 10 11.99 14.78 -6.33
N ALA A 11 12.45 13.55 -6.60
CA ALA A 11 13.27 12.77 -5.68
C ALA A 11 14.69 13.36 -5.54
N ARG A 12 15.16 14.08 -6.56
CA ARG A 12 16.47 14.75 -6.53
C ARG A 12 16.44 16.07 -5.75
N HIS A 13 15.25 16.70 -5.62
CA HIS A 13 15.08 18.01 -4.98
C HIS A 13 13.90 18.01 -3.98
N PRO A 14 14.01 17.26 -2.87
CA PRO A 14 12.90 17.11 -1.91
C PRO A 14 12.49 18.43 -1.25
N TRP A 15 13.41 19.39 -1.14
CA TRP A 15 13.17 20.74 -0.63
C TRP A 15 12.17 21.56 -1.45
N LEU A 16 11.92 21.22 -2.73
CA LEU A 16 10.92 21.88 -3.56
C LEU A 16 9.49 21.39 -3.30
N ILE A 17 9.31 20.25 -2.61
CA ILE A 17 7.99 19.65 -2.37
C ILE A 17 7.14 20.58 -1.51
N GLY A 18 7.70 21.09 -0.40
CA GLY A 18 6.99 21.98 0.54
C GLY A 18 6.46 23.27 -0.13
N PRO A 19 7.33 24.06 -0.79
CA PRO A 19 6.91 25.27 -1.50
C PRO A 19 5.88 24.99 -2.61
N LEU A 20 6.02 23.88 -3.34
CA LEU A 20 5.10 23.52 -4.42
C LEU A 20 3.71 23.16 -3.88
N LEU A 21 3.64 22.44 -2.75
CA LEU A 21 2.38 22.15 -2.05
C LEU A 21 1.73 23.42 -1.50
N MET A 22 2.51 24.33 -0.92
CA MET A 22 2.02 25.64 -0.46
C MET A 22 1.44 26.46 -1.62
N ALA A 23 2.14 26.51 -2.76
CA ALA A 23 1.66 27.20 -3.95
C ALA A 23 0.37 26.58 -4.51
N ALA A 24 0.30 25.25 -4.61
CA ALA A 24 -0.91 24.55 -5.06
C ALA A 24 -2.11 24.82 -4.14
N THR A 25 -1.87 24.85 -2.82
CA THR A 25 -2.91 25.14 -1.82
C THR A 25 -3.38 26.60 -1.92
N ALA A 26 -2.45 27.55 -2.08
CA ALA A 26 -2.76 28.96 -2.25
C ALA A 26 -3.56 29.22 -3.54
N VAL A 27 -3.23 28.52 -4.64
CA VAL A 27 -4.00 28.59 -5.90
C VAL A 27 -5.41 28.04 -5.69
N GLY A 28 -5.55 26.88 -5.03
CA GLY A 28 -6.86 26.31 -4.72
C GLY A 28 -7.71 27.24 -3.86
N LEU A 29 -7.12 27.82 -2.80
CA LEU A 29 -7.81 28.76 -1.90
C LEU A 29 -8.20 30.05 -2.63
N GLY A 30 -7.30 30.58 -3.47
CA GLY A 30 -7.57 31.76 -4.30
C GLY A 30 -8.72 31.56 -5.28
N LEU A 31 -8.81 30.36 -5.88
CA LEU A 31 -9.93 29.96 -6.74
C LEU A 31 -11.26 29.90 -5.99
N VAL A 32 -11.27 29.41 -4.75
CA VAL A 32 -12.48 29.34 -3.91
C VAL A 32 -12.93 30.74 -3.47
N LEU A 33 -12.00 31.64 -3.15
CA LEU A 33 -12.30 32.95 -2.57
C LEU A 33 -12.71 34.02 -3.59
N LYS A 34 -12.29 33.92 -4.86
CA LYS A 34 -12.40 35.04 -5.81
C LYS A 34 -13.76 35.14 -6.52
N SER A 35 -14.45 34.04 -6.75
CA SER A 35 -15.88 33.99 -7.14
C SER A 35 -16.29 32.52 -7.30
N PRO A 36 -17.55 32.16 -6.99
CA PRO A 36 -18.08 30.85 -7.35
C PRO A 36 -18.41 30.84 -8.85
N ASP A 37 -17.37 30.92 -9.68
CA ASP A 37 -17.51 30.52 -11.08
C ASP A 37 -17.91 29.04 -11.04
N GLY A 38 -19.06 28.70 -11.61
CA GLY A 38 -19.59 27.33 -11.54
C GLY A 38 -18.57 26.27 -11.97
N LEU A 39 -17.60 26.65 -12.80
CA LEU A 39 -16.48 25.83 -13.23
C LEU A 39 -15.57 25.41 -12.06
N ALA A 40 -15.26 26.30 -11.11
CA ALA A 40 -14.45 25.97 -9.94
C ALA A 40 -15.15 24.95 -9.04
N VAL A 41 -16.48 25.09 -8.87
CA VAL A 41 -17.32 24.14 -8.14
C VAL A 41 -17.32 22.78 -8.82
N TRP A 42 -17.45 22.72 -10.14
CA TRP A 42 -17.39 21.46 -10.90
C TRP A 42 -16.01 20.78 -10.82
N VAL A 43 -14.92 21.54 -10.92
CA VAL A 43 -13.56 20.98 -10.86
C VAL A 43 -13.23 20.47 -9.46
N LEU A 44 -13.44 21.28 -8.43
CA LEU A 44 -13.17 20.87 -7.04
C LEU A 44 -14.11 19.78 -6.58
N GLY A 45 -15.40 19.88 -6.93
CA GLY A 45 -16.40 18.86 -6.63
C GLY A 45 -16.11 17.54 -7.36
N GLY A 46 -15.71 17.60 -8.63
CA GLY A 46 -15.32 16.43 -9.41
C GLY A 46 -14.06 15.75 -8.87
N ALA A 47 -13.02 16.53 -8.55
CA ALA A 47 -11.80 15.99 -7.96
C ALA A 47 -12.05 15.39 -6.57
N GLY A 48 -12.80 16.09 -5.72
CA GLY A 48 -13.20 15.59 -4.40
C GLY A 48 -14.07 14.34 -4.48
N GLY A 49 -15.06 14.33 -5.37
CA GLY A 49 -15.92 13.19 -5.62
C GLY A 49 -15.13 11.97 -6.12
N LEU A 50 -14.21 12.17 -7.07
CA LEU A 50 -13.34 11.10 -7.55
C LEU A 50 -12.43 10.55 -6.45
N ALA A 51 -11.86 11.42 -5.61
CA ALA A 51 -11.06 10.98 -4.47
C ALA A 51 -11.88 10.16 -3.46
N LEU A 52 -13.12 10.57 -3.18
CA LEU A 52 -14.04 9.82 -2.31
C LEU A 52 -14.41 8.47 -2.91
N VAL A 53 -14.74 8.42 -4.20
CA VAL A 53 -15.02 7.16 -4.91
C VAL A 53 -13.80 6.24 -4.88
N TRP A 54 -12.60 6.76 -5.12
CA TRP A 54 -11.37 6.01 -5.03
C TRP A 54 -11.16 5.41 -3.63
N ILE A 55 -11.32 6.22 -2.58
CA ILE A 55 -11.22 5.76 -1.19
C ILE A 55 -12.24 4.65 -0.95
N LEU A 56 -13.49 4.84 -1.35
CA LEU A 56 -14.56 3.84 -1.19
C LEU A 56 -14.23 2.54 -1.92
N CYS A 57 -13.67 2.60 -3.13
CA CYS A 57 -13.21 1.42 -3.84
C CYS A 57 -12.09 0.70 -3.07
N THR A 58 -11.10 1.42 -2.54
CA THR A 58 -10.00 0.79 -1.79
C THR A 58 -10.42 0.22 -0.44
N THR A 59 -11.45 0.79 0.20
CA THR A 59 -11.96 0.28 1.48
C THR A 59 -12.89 -0.92 1.29
N LEU A 60 -13.68 -0.95 0.21
CA LEU A 60 -14.57 -2.07 -0.09
C LEU A 60 -13.86 -3.24 -0.79
N TRP A 61 -12.75 -2.96 -1.49
CA TRP A 61 -11.84 -3.95 -2.04
C TRP A 61 -10.44 -3.80 -1.44
N PRO A 62 -10.26 -4.19 -0.16
CA PRO A 62 -8.93 -4.30 0.39
C PRO A 62 -8.12 -5.31 -0.43
N SER A 63 -6.85 -5.00 -0.69
CA SER A 63 -5.95 -5.91 -1.39
C SER A 63 -5.86 -7.23 -0.64
N ARG A 64 -6.25 -8.33 -1.28
CA ARG A 64 -6.01 -9.68 -0.75
C ARG A 64 -4.53 -10.03 -0.86
N ALA A 65 -4.04 -10.81 0.08
CA ALA A 65 -2.68 -11.35 0.01
C ALA A 65 -2.53 -12.19 -1.27
N ASP A 66 -1.52 -11.88 -2.08
CA ASP A 66 -1.21 -12.68 -3.25
C ASP A 66 -0.67 -14.06 -2.80
N ARG A 67 -1.37 -15.13 -3.20
CA ARG A 67 -1.01 -16.52 -2.87
C ARG A 67 -0.38 -17.26 -4.04
N THR A 68 -0.04 -16.53 -5.09
CA THR A 68 0.56 -17.07 -6.30
C THR A 68 2.02 -17.43 -6.04
N CYS A 69 2.39 -18.67 -6.34
CA CYS A 69 3.78 -19.11 -6.26
C CYS A 69 4.63 -18.50 -7.38
N PRO A 70 5.79 -17.90 -7.09
CA PRO A 70 6.65 -17.32 -8.12
C PRO A 70 7.28 -18.38 -9.03
N GLU A 71 7.42 -19.63 -8.57
CA GLU A 71 8.01 -20.72 -9.36
C GLU A 71 7.00 -21.39 -10.30
N CYS A 72 5.84 -21.81 -9.78
CA CYS A 72 4.87 -22.61 -10.53
C CYS A 72 3.61 -21.84 -10.95
N GLY A 73 3.41 -20.62 -10.46
CA GLY A 73 2.23 -19.80 -10.75
C GLY A 73 0.92 -20.30 -10.13
N ALA A 74 0.95 -21.38 -9.35
CA ALA A 74 -0.24 -21.90 -8.69
C ALA A 74 -0.60 -21.10 -7.43
N GLU A 75 -1.89 -20.95 -7.16
CA GLU A 75 -2.39 -20.45 -5.87
C GLU A 75 -2.19 -21.54 -4.81
N GLY A 76 -1.21 -21.36 -3.94
CA GLY A 76 -0.86 -22.38 -2.95
C GLY A 76 0.18 -21.96 -1.93
N LEU A 77 0.54 -20.68 -1.87
CA LEU A 77 1.45 -20.19 -0.85
C LEU A 77 0.81 -20.24 0.55
N ARG A 78 1.53 -20.81 1.51
CA ARG A 78 1.17 -20.86 2.93
C ARG A 78 2.38 -20.52 3.79
N ARG A 79 2.12 -20.06 5.02
CA ARG A 79 3.19 -19.85 6.01
C ARG A 79 3.80 -21.18 6.42
N MET A 80 5.12 -21.21 6.55
CA MET A 80 5.85 -22.41 6.95
C MET A 80 5.71 -22.68 8.45
N ASP A 81 5.80 -21.63 9.27
CA ASP A 81 5.58 -21.69 10.72
C ASP A 81 4.50 -20.68 11.13
N PRO A 82 3.36 -21.13 11.68
CA PRO A 82 2.30 -20.22 12.12
C PRO A 82 2.72 -19.30 13.29
N ALA A 83 3.76 -19.66 14.05
CA ALA A 83 4.28 -18.86 15.14
C ALA A 83 5.15 -17.67 14.69
N THR A 84 5.52 -17.61 13.41
CA THR A 84 6.34 -16.52 12.86
C THR A 84 5.71 -15.92 11.60
N THR A 85 6.14 -14.70 11.26
CA THR A 85 5.76 -14.05 9.99
C THR A 85 6.79 -14.29 8.89
N ARG A 86 7.70 -15.26 9.08
CA ARG A 86 8.77 -15.58 8.14
C ARG A 86 8.56 -16.97 7.58
N GLY A 87 8.98 -17.16 6.33
CA GLY A 87 8.93 -18.45 5.70
C GLY A 87 7.60 -18.70 5.01
N LEU A 88 7.67 -18.93 3.70
CA LEU A 88 6.56 -19.34 2.85
C LEU A 88 6.88 -20.67 2.20
N MET A 89 5.87 -21.51 2.06
CA MET A 89 5.94 -22.75 1.28
C MET A 89 4.77 -22.82 0.29
N CYS A 90 5.02 -23.35 -0.90
CA CYS A 90 3.99 -23.65 -1.86
C CYS A 90 3.51 -25.09 -1.69
N THR A 91 2.21 -25.30 -1.47
CA THR A 91 1.64 -26.66 -1.34
C THR A 91 1.53 -27.40 -2.68
N ALA A 92 1.68 -26.72 -3.81
CA ALA A 92 1.57 -27.32 -5.14
C ALA A 92 2.91 -27.89 -5.65
N CYS A 93 3.99 -27.10 -5.60
CA CYS A 93 5.31 -27.51 -6.11
C CYS A 93 6.35 -27.79 -5.01
N GLY A 94 6.04 -27.49 -3.75
CA GLY A 94 6.97 -27.65 -2.63
C GLY A 94 8.06 -26.57 -2.54
N HIS A 95 8.00 -25.50 -3.34
CA HIS A 95 8.92 -24.38 -3.23
C HIS A 95 8.86 -23.77 -1.82
N THR A 96 10.02 -23.45 -1.25
CA THR A 96 10.14 -22.85 0.08
C THR A 96 11.06 -21.63 0.04
N ASP A 97 10.60 -20.53 0.61
CA ASP A 97 11.39 -19.32 0.80
C ASP A 97 11.37 -18.93 2.28
N ALA A 98 12.50 -19.08 2.97
CA ALA A 98 12.63 -18.81 4.39
C ALA A 98 12.70 -17.30 4.73
N GLU A 99 13.06 -16.46 3.76
CA GLU A 99 13.23 -15.02 3.96
C GLU A 99 11.97 -14.22 3.61
N ALA A 100 11.08 -14.80 2.80
CA ALA A 100 9.82 -14.17 2.45
C ALA A 100 8.96 -13.85 3.68
N SER A 101 8.35 -12.66 3.69
CA SER A 101 7.47 -12.22 4.77
C SER A 101 6.05 -12.71 4.54
N GLY A 102 5.58 -13.62 5.40
CA GLY A 102 4.19 -14.06 5.46
C GLY A 102 3.29 -13.13 6.27
N TRP A 103 3.65 -11.84 6.41
CA TRP A 103 2.94 -10.89 7.27
C TRP A 103 1.48 -10.69 6.84
N PHE A 104 1.22 -10.44 5.56
CA PHE A 104 -0.13 -10.28 5.02
C PHE A 104 -0.99 -11.55 5.16
N LEU A 105 -0.37 -12.73 5.05
CA LEU A 105 -1.07 -14.00 5.27
C LEU A 105 -1.43 -14.19 6.74
N ALA A 106 -0.55 -13.80 7.67
CA ALA A 106 -0.83 -13.87 9.10
C ALA A 106 -1.94 -12.89 9.53
N GLU A 107 -2.04 -11.73 8.88
CA GLU A 107 -3.11 -10.75 9.08
C GLU A 107 -4.46 -11.31 8.61
N GLU A 108 -4.54 -11.90 7.40
CA GLU A 108 -5.76 -12.57 6.91
C GLU A 108 -6.17 -13.79 7.74
N GLU A 109 -5.20 -14.53 8.28
CA GLU A 109 -5.44 -15.70 9.14
C GLU A 109 -5.88 -15.30 10.57
N GLY A 110 -5.83 -14.01 10.94
CA GLY A 110 -6.14 -13.52 12.30
C GLY A 110 -5.11 -13.90 13.36
N ALA A 111 -3.96 -14.45 12.96
CA ALA A 111 -2.92 -14.96 13.86
C ALA A 111 -1.85 -13.91 14.23
N LEU A 112 -1.88 -12.74 13.59
CA LEU A 112 -0.84 -11.72 13.72
C LEU A 112 -0.71 -11.19 15.16
N ASP A 113 -1.82 -10.90 15.82
CA ASP A 113 -1.84 -10.38 17.19
C ASP A 113 -1.18 -11.36 18.18
N GLU A 114 -1.42 -12.66 18.00
CA GLU A 114 -0.81 -13.70 18.82
C GLU A 114 0.71 -13.79 18.60
N VAL A 115 1.17 -13.68 17.35
CA VAL A 115 2.59 -13.70 17.00
C VAL A 115 3.31 -12.51 17.63
N ILE A 116 2.72 -11.31 17.55
CA ILE A 116 3.27 -10.09 18.16
C ILE A 116 3.31 -10.22 19.69
N ALA A 117 2.23 -10.69 20.32
CA ALA A 117 2.15 -10.88 21.76
C ALA A 117 3.14 -11.92 22.30
N LYS A 118 3.40 -12.99 21.54
CA LYS A 118 4.45 -13.98 21.87
C LYS A 118 5.85 -13.38 21.77
N ARG A 119 6.11 -12.57 20.74
CA ARG A 119 7.42 -11.93 20.55
C ARG A 119 7.76 -10.97 21.69
N HIS A 120 6.81 -10.17 22.16
CA HIS A 120 7.02 -9.29 23.30
C HIS A 120 7.35 -10.04 24.59
N ARG A 121 6.68 -11.18 24.85
CA ARG A 121 6.97 -12.04 26.01
C ARG A 121 8.32 -12.73 25.96
N SER A 122 8.85 -13.01 24.77
CA SER A 122 10.17 -13.62 24.61
C SER A 122 11.33 -12.63 24.78
N ASN A 123 11.07 -11.32 24.70
CA ASN A 123 12.09 -10.27 24.78
C ASN A 123 12.15 -9.58 26.16
N SER A 124 11.24 -9.93 27.08
CA SER A 124 11.22 -9.50 28.47
C SER A 124 11.87 -10.54 29.38
#